data_AF-A0A7S4Q129-F1
#
_entry.id   AF-A0A7S4Q129-F1
#
_cell.length_a   1.000
_cell.length_b   1.000
_cell.length_c   1.000
_cell.angle_alpha   90.00
_cell.angle_beta   90.00
_cell.angle_gamma   90.00
#
_symmetry.space_group_name_H-M   'P 1'
#
loop_
_entity.id
_entity.type
_entity.pdbx_description
1 polymer ?
#
loop_
_entity_poly.entity_id
_entity_poly.type
_entity_poly.pdbx_seq_one_letter_code
_entity_poly.pdbx_strand_id
1 'polypeptide(L)'
;EVLPEASAELPFAREDERPQPWLLRSLLERGGPPFYPLAQFHVFKGALGKSAGPLRELPSFLQVSENYHRRSWRLSCVRRLKNVICFLEWVPDAAALKRWTCLAPLSAEQHSRLA
;
A
#
# COMPACT_ATOMS: atom_id res chain seq x y z
N GLU A 1 -27.75 1.49 -14.41
CA GLU A 1 -27.51 0.06 -14.13
C GLU A 1 -26.86 -0.08 -12.77
N VAL A 2 -27.47 -0.87 -11.88
CA VAL A 2 -26.89 -1.20 -10.57
C VAL A 2 -25.96 -2.38 -10.79
N LEU A 3 -24.65 -2.16 -10.69
CA LEU A 3 -23.69 -3.26 -10.73
C LEU A 3 -23.90 -4.12 -9.47
N PRO A 4 -24.13 -5.43 -9.59
CA PRO A 4 -24.26 -6.29 -8.42
C PRO A 4 -22.94 -6.30 -7.66
N GLU A 5 -22.97 -5.90 -6.40
CA GLU A 5 -21.84 -5.83 -5.48
C GLU A 5 -21.42 -7.22 -4.97
N ALA A 6 -21.53 -8.25 -5.82
CA ALA A 6 -21.18 -9.62 -5.47
C ALA A 6 -19.67 -9.85 -5.73
N SER A 7 -18.93 -10.31 -4.73
CA SER A 7 -17.50 -10.61 -4.87
C SER A 7 -17.30 -11.85 -5.74
N ALA A 8 -16.53 -11.73 -6.82
CA ALA A 8 -16.16 -12.87 -7.66
C ALA A 8 -15.30 -13.89 -6.87
N GLU A 9 -15.67 -15.17 -6.92
CA GLU A 9 -14.92 -16.28 -6.30
C GLU A 9 -13.69 -16.63 -7.16
N LEU A 10 -12.62 -15.87 -6.99
CA LEU A 10 -11.33 -16.16 -7.61
C LEU A 10 -10.56 -17.19 -6.76
N PRO A 11 -9.86 -18.16 -7.39
CA PRO A 11 -9.05 -19.12 -6.66
C PRO A 11 -8.00 -18.39 -5.82
N PHE A 12 -8.09 -18.58 -4.51
CA PHE A 12 -7.19 -17.99 -3.52
C PHE A 12 -5.81 -18.66 -3.63
N ALA A 13 -4.95 -18.13 -4.50
CA ALA A 13 -3.61 -18.67 -4.71
C ALA A 13 -2.65 -18.18 -3.61
N ARG A 14 -2.19 -19.09 -2.74
CA ARG A 14 -1.14 -18.84 -1.73
C ARG A 14 0.18 -19.48 -2.16
N GLU A 15 0.80 -19.01 -3.24
CA GLU A 15 2.19 -19.42 -3.47
C GLU A 15 3.09 -18.82 -2.39
N ASP A 16 3.66 -19.70 -1.55
CA ASP A 16 4.70 -19.42 -0.55
C ASP A 16 4.47 -18.20 0.36
N GLU A 17 3.23 -18.04 0.83
CA GLU A 17 2.74 -17.00 1.75
C GLU A 17 3.24 -17.13 3.20
N ARG A 18 4.38 -17.79 3.47
CA ARG A 18 4.94 -17.71 4.82
C ARG A 18 5.31 -16.24 5.08
N PRO A 19 4.74 -15.60 6.13
CA PRO A 19 5.17 -14.28 6.52
C PRO A 19 6.68 -14.32 6.69
N GLN A 20 7.39 -13.33 6.16
CA GLN A 20 8.81 -13.18 6.43
C GLN A 20 8.94 -12.23 7.62
N PRO A 21 9.03 -12.78 8.85
CA PRO A 21 9.19 -11.94 10.02
C PRO A 21 10.51 -11.19 9.89
N TRP A 22 10.48 -9.96 10.37
CA TRP A 22 11.66 -9.12 10.46
C TRP A 22 11.85 -8.69 11.90
N LEU A 23 13.09 -8.37 12.25
CA LEU A 23 13.46 -8.04 13.60
C LEU A 23 13.09 -6.59 13.87
N LEU A 24 12.55 -6.28 15.05
CA LEU A 24 12.11 -4.91 15.37
C LEU A 24 13.20 -3.85 15.11
N ARG A 25 14.48 -4.22 15.32
CA ARG A 25 15.65 -3.38 15.02
C ARG A 25 15.73 -2.93 13.56
N SER A 26 15.13 -3.63 12.62
CA SER A 26 15.05 -3.24 11.21
C SER A 26 14.27 -1.93 11.00
N LEU A 27 13.47 -1.47 11.98
CA LEU A 27 12.86 -0.13 11.96
C LEU A 27 13.87 1.01 12.13
N LEU A 28 15.06 0.72 12.67
CA LEU A 28 16.13 1.72 12.80
C LEU A 28 16.78 2.04 11.45
N GLU A 29 16.67 1.12 10.49
CA GLU A 29 17.22 1.27 9.14
C GLU A 29 16.21 2.00 8.26
N ARG A 30 16.52 3.27 7.93
CA ARG A 30 15.67 4.08 7.04
C ARG A 30 15.77 3.58 5.61
N GLY A 31 14.72 2.92 5.13
CA GLY A 31 14.63 2.49 3.73
C GLY A 31 15.59 1.35 3.41
N GLY A 32 15.06 0.13 3.50
CA GLY A 32 15.77 -1.10 3.22
C GLY A 32 14.84 -2.29 3.46
N PRO A 33 15.20 -3.51 3.00
CA PRO A 33 14.42 -4.70 3.28
C PRO A 33 14.14 -4.82 4.79
N PRO A 34 12.90 -5.14 5.19
CA PRO A 34 11.79 -5.64 4.37
C PRO A 34 10.83 -4.54 3.87
N PHE A 35 11.22 -3.27 3.92
CA PHE A 35 10.35 -2.15 3.58
C PHE A 35 10.66 -1.59 2.19
N TYR A 36 9.62 -1.15 1.49
CA TYR A 36 9.75 -0.42 0.23
C TYR A 36 8.82 0.79 0.21
N PRO A 37 9.10 1.82 -0.62
CA PRO A 37 8.25 3.00 -0.71
C PRO A 37 6.81 2.65 -1.10
N LEU A 38 5.84 3.18 -0.36
CA LEU A 38 4.41 2.96 -0.61
C LEU A 38 3.99 3.42 -2.02
N ALA A 39 4.70 4.38 -2.61
CA ALA A 39 4.51 4.79 -3.99
C ALA A 39 4.70 3.67 -5.03
N GLN A 40 5.45 2.61 -4.68
CA GLN A 40 5.64 1.41 -5.51
C GLN A 40 4.62 0.29 -5.21
N PHE A 41 3.67 0.53 -4.32
CA PHE A 41 2.64 -0.46 -4.00
C PHE A 41 1.62 -0.57 -5.13
N HIS A 42 1.31 -1.82 -5.49
CA HIS A 42 0.34 -2.15 -6.53
C HIS A 42 -0.44 -3.40 -6.17
N VAL A 43 -1.73 -3.38 -6.50
CA VAL A 43 -2.61 -4.53 -6.46
C VAL A 43 -2.88 -5.04 -7.87
N PHE A 44 -2.84 -6.35 -8.04
CA PHE A 44 -3.25 -6.98 -9.30
C PHE A 44 -4.77 -6.87 -9.43
N LYS A 45 -5.24 -6.43 -10.60
CA LYS A 45 -6.68 -6.27 -10.92
C LYS A 45 -7.16 -7.22 -12.02
N GLY A 46 -6.42 -8.29 -12.30
CA GLY A 46 -6.70 -9.22 -13.41
C GLY A 46 -5.97 -8.82 -14.70
N ALA A 47 -5.86 -9.76 -15.65
CA ALA A 47 -5.14 -9.57 -16.91
C ALA A 47 -5.75 -8.48 -17.82
N LEU A 48 -7.07 -8.27 -17.71
CA LEU A 48 -7.82 -7.23 -18.43
C LEU A 48 -8.20 -6.03 -17.54
N GLY A 49 -7.81 -6.06 -16.27
CA GLY A 49 -8.13 -4.98 -15.33
C GLY A 49 -7.31 -3.74 -15.64
N LYS A 50 -7.95 -2.55 -15.63
CA LYS A 50 -7.22 -1.27 -15.59
C LYS A 50 -6.31 -1.30 -14.36
N SER A 51 -5.00 -1.34 -14.59
CA SER A 51 -4.01 -1.32 -13.51
C SER A 51 -4.29 -0.10 -12.61
N ALA A 52 -4.40 -0.32 -11.31
CA ALA A 52 -4.37 0.80 -10.38
C ALA A 52 -2.96 1.40 -10.49
N GLY A 53 -2.89 2.62 -11.00
CA GLY A 53 -1.64 3.35 -11.09
C GLY A 53 -0.90 3.37 -9.75
N PRO A 54 0.44 3.37 -9.76
CA PRO A 54 1.22 3.51 -8.54
C PRO A 54 0.83 4.81 -7.84
N LEU A 55 0.87 4.82 -6.50
CA LEU A 55 0.62 6.00 -5.68
C LEU A 55 1.84 6.95 -5.72
N ARG A 56 2.25 7.39 -6.92
CA ARG A 56 3.50 8.13 -7.19
C ARG A 56 3.61 9.45 -6.44
N GLU A 57 2.48 10.01 -6.05
CA GLU A 57 2.39 11.28 -5.31
C GLU A 57 2.66 11.10 -3.81
N LEU A 58 2.71 9.86 -3.32
CA LEU A 58 2.97 9.61 -1.91
C LEU A 58 4.45 9.85 -1.56
N PRO A 59 4.72 10.46 -0.39
CA PRO A 59 6.08 10.70 0.07
C PRO A 59 6.91 9.43 0.20
N SER A 60 8.21 9.52 -0.06
CA SER A 60 9.16 8.42 0.07
C SER A 60 9.35 7.91 1.50
N PHE A 61 9.00 8.72 2.51
CA PHE A 61 9.02 8.31 3.91
C PHE A 61 7.86 7.37 4.28
N LEU A 62 6.81 7.28 3.46
CA LEU A 62 5.77 6.26 3.63
C LEU A 62 6.28 4.95 3.05
N GLN A 63 6.43 3.95 3.91
CA GLN A 63 6.95 2.64 3.54
C GLN A 63 5.93 1.55 3.86
N VAL A 64 6.02 0.44 3.13
CA VAL A 64 5.20 -0.75 3.33
C VAL A 64 6.10 -1.97 3.45
N SER A 65 5.74 -2.88 4.36
CA SER A 65 6.48 -4.11 4.60
C SER A 65 6.13 -5.18 3.56
N GLU A 66 7.14 -5.90 3.06
CA GLU A 66 6.96 -7.08 2.21
C GLU A 66 6.41 -8.31 2.96
N ASN A 67 6.23 -8.23 4.28
CA ASN A 67 5.76 -9.35 5.12
C ASN A 67 4.36 -9.84 4.71
N TYR A 68 3.45 -8.93 4.34
CA TYR A 68 2.08 -9.25 3.97
C TYR A 68 1.76 -9.01 2.48
N HIS A 69 2.61 -8.28 1.77
CA HIS A 69 2.42 -8.01 0.34
C HIS A 69 3.75 -7.89 -0.39
N ARG A 70 4.10 -8.89 -1.18
CA ARG A 70 5.32 -8.86 -2.01
C ARG A 70 5.06 -8.10 -3.32
N ARG A 71 6.03 -7.30 -3.75
CA ARG A 71 5.96 -6.53 -5.02
C ARG A 71 5.77 -7.42 -6.25
N SER A 72 6.32 -8.64 -6.24
CA SER A 72 6.17 -9.62 -7.33
C SER A 72 4.72 -10.07 -7.54
N TRP A 73 3.88 -10.01 -6.51
CA TRP A 73 2.47 -10.44 -6.60
C TRP A 73 1.59 -9.49 -7.42
N ARG A 74 2.10 -8.32 -7.80
CA ARG A 74 1.39 -7.36 -8.65
C ARG A 74 0.95 -7.93 -10.00
N LEU A 75 1.49 -9.08 -10.42
CA LEU A 75 1.23 -9.71 -11.72
C LEU A 75 0.47 -11.05 -11.64
N SER A 76 0.31 -11.65 -10.46
CA SER A 76 -0.06 -13.07 -10.36
C SER A 76 -1.43 -13.35 -9.75
N CYS A 77 -1.94 -12.50 -8.85
CA CYS A 77 -3.18 -12.82 -8.11
C CYS A 77 -3.82 -11.61 -7.45
N VAL A 78 -5.16 -11.60 -7.41
CA VAL A 78 -5.93 -10.55 -6.74
C VAL A 78 -5.81 -10.78 -5.24
N ARG A 79 -5.17 -9.86 -4.52
CA ARG A 79 -5.05 -9.90 -3.05
C ARG A 79 -5.68 -8.67 -2.42
N ARG A 80 -6.36 -8.89 -1.29
CA ARG A 80 -6.87 -7.82 -0.43
C ARG A 80 -5.91 -7.61 0.73
N LEU A 81 -5.48 -6.38 0.96
CA LEU A 81 -4.79 -6.01 2.19
C LEU A 81 -5.75 -6.23 3.38
N LYS A 82 -5.36 -7.09 4.32
CA LYS A 82 -6.04 -7.27 5.61
C LYS A 82 -5.03 -6.96 6.71
N ASN A 83 -5.51 -6.44 7.84
CA ASN A 83 -4.70 -6.16 9.04
C ASN A 83 -3.53 -5.18 8.77
N VAL A 84 -3.81 -4.04 8.15
CA VAL A 84 -2.82 -2.98 7.95
C VAL A 84 -2.45 -2.39 9.31
N ILE A 85 -1.17 -2.51 9.68
CA ILE A 85 -0.60 -1.89 10.89
C ILE A 85 0.18 -0.66 10.44
N CYS A 86 -0.14 0.50 11.01
CA CYS A 86 0.57 1.74 10.77
C CYS A 86 1.48 2.04 11.96
N PHE A 87 2.77 2.27 11.68
CA PHE A 87 3.72 2.78 12.67
C PHE A 87 3.89 4.29 12.44
N LEU A 88 3.71 5.07 13.49
CA LEU A 88 3.91 6.52 13.47
C LEU A 88 5.05 6.86 14.41
N GLU A 89 6.00 7.66 13.92
CA GLU A 89 7.02 8.27 14.77
C GLU A 89 6.41 9.47 15.50
N TRP A 90 6.49 9.47 16.83
CA TRP A 90 6.01 10.58 17.63
C TRP A 90 7.12 11.61 17.81
N VAL A 91 6.80 12.88 17.53
CA VAL A 91 7.68 14.02 17.77
C VAL A 91 7.04 14.88 18.86
N PRO A 92 7.72 15.13 19.99
CA PRO A 92 7.15 15.85 21.13
C PRO A 92 6.90 17.33 20.85
N ASP A 93 7.63 17.92 19.92
CA ASP A 93 7.53 19.34 19.55
C ASP A 93 6.95 19.50 18.14
N ALA A 94 5.78 20.14 18.05
CA ALA A 94 5.14 20.44 16.77
C ALA A 94 5.93 21.44 15.92
N ALA A 95 6.73 22.32 16.53
CA ALA A 95 7.57 23.27 15.79
C ALA A 95 8.72 22.57 15.04
N ALA A 96 9.14 21.39 15.52
CA ALA A 96 10.12 20.55 14.83
C ALA A 96 9.54 19.81 13.61
N LEU A 97 8.22 19.85 13.41
CA LEU A 97 7.54 19.21 12.30
C LEU A 97 7.41 20.13 11.09
N LYS A 98 7.83 19.65 9.93
CA LYS A 98 7.51 20.29 8.65
C LYS A 98 6.14 19.80 8.19
N ARG A 99 5.16 20.71 8.10
CA ARG A 99 3.85 20.39 7.53
C ARG A 99 4.04 19.88 6.09
N TRP A 100 3.57 18.66 5.84
CA TRP A 100 3.52 18.14 4.49
C TRP A 100 2.36 18.79 3.72
N THR A 101 2.69 19.44 2.62
CA THR A 101 1.72 19.96 1.67
C THR A 101 1.60 18.97 0.51
N CYS A 102 0.45 18.32 0.38
CA CYS A 102 0.14 17.55 -0.82
C CYS A 102 -0.11 18.55 -1.96
N LEU A 103 0.83 18.65 -2.90
CA LEU A 103 0.73 19.57 -4.04
C LEU A 103 -0.19 19.03 -5.15
N ALA A 104 -0.48 17.74 -5.14
CA ALA A 104 -1.41 17.14 -6.08
C ALA A 104 -2.86 17.36 -5.59
N PRO A 105 -3.71 18.05 -6.38
CA PRO A 105 -5.13 18.08 -6.09
C PRO A 105 -5.70 16.67 -6.26
N LEU A 106 -6.67 16.31 -5.42
CA LEU A 106 -7.38 15.04 -5.60
C LEU A 106 -8.10 15.06 -6.95
N SER A 107 -8.10 13.93 -7.64
CA SER A 107 -8.89 13.75 -8.85
C SER A 107 -10.38 13.86 -8.54
N ALA A 108 -11.20 14.17 -9.55
CA ALA A 108 -12.67 14.19 -9.39
C ALA A 108 -13.21 12.84 -8.87
N GLU A 109 -12.61 11.73 -9.31
CA GLU A 109 -12.94 10.38 -8.84
C GLU A 109 -12.58 10.19 -7.36
N GLN A 110 -11.44 10.72 -6.91
CA GLN A 110 -11.02 10.66 -5.51
C GLN A 110 -11.92 11.53 -4.62
N HIS A 111 -12.26 12.74 -5.06
CA HIS A 111 -13.21 13.61 -4.36
C HIS A 111 -14.58 12.93 -4.20
N SER A 112 -15.09 12.29 -5.26
CA SER A 112 -16.36 11.55 -5.22
C SER A 112 -16.37 10.39 -4.22
N ARG A 113 -15.21 9.81 -3.87
CA ARG A 113 -15.11 8.72 -2.89
C ARG A 113 -15.01 9.19 -1.44
N LEU A 114 -14.72 10.47 -1.22
CA LEU A 114 -14.59 11.06 0.12
C LEU A 114 -15.86 11.76 0.61
N ALA A 115 -16.78 12.09 -0.29
CA ALA A 115 -18.11 12.63 0.01
C ALA A 115 -19.09 11.51 0.38
#